data_AF-A0A537QU43-F1
#
_entry.id   AF-A0A537QU43-F1
#
_cell.length_a   1.000
_cell.length_b   1.000
_cell.length_c   1.000
_cell.angle_alpha   90.00
_cell.angle_beta   90.00
_cell.angle_gamma   90.00
#
_symmetry.space_group_name_H-M   'P 1'
#
loop_
_entity.id
_entity.type
_entity.pdbx_description
1 polymer ?
#
loop_
_entity_poly.entity_id
_entity_poly.type
_entity_poly.pdbx_seq_one_letter_code
_entity_poly.pdbx_strand_id
1 'polypeptide(L)'
;MSEPVLRRQLLSAAGWVGGLAALTAARSAKAWQVEEIDPASRLGRAFADRCGGPSEHQALLTQLEAQLAKDPSAQSLTAACPICGCRVTISR
;
A
#
# COMPACT_ATOMS: atom_id res chain seq x y z
N MET A 1 -44.21 -10.12 -37.39
CA MET A 1 -43.36 -10.20 -38.60
C MET A 1 -42.91 -8.78 -38.90
N SER A 2 -41.67 -8.33 -38.83
CA SER A 2 -40.36 -8.94 -38.57
C SER A 2 -39.40 -7.77 -38.30
N GLU A 3 -38.53 -7.83 -37.29
CA GLU A 3 -37.28 -7.05 -37.26
C GLU A 3 -36.17 -7.94 -37.87
N PRO A 4 -35.19 -7.39 -38.65
CA PRO A 4 -33.95 -6.92 -38.02
C PRO A 4 -33.08 -5.95 -38.87
N VAL A 5 -32.89 -4.68 -38.48
CA VAL A 5 -31.82 -3.82 -39.07
C VAL A 5 -31.06 -3.02 -38.00
N LEU A 6 -30.84 -3.61 -36.82
CA LEU A 6 -29.99 -3.03 -35.77
C LEU A 6 -28.50 -3.46 -35.85
N ARG A 7 -28.10 -4.23 -36.87
CA ARG A 7 -26.73 -4.78 -36.98
C ARG A 7 -25.72 -3.89 -37.73
N ARG A 8 -26.17 -2.91 -38.52
CA ARG A 8 -25.25 -2.09 -39.36
C ARG A 8 -24.71 -0.84 -38.67
N GLN A 9 -25.31 -0.37 -37.58
CA GLN A 9 -24.83 0.85 -36.91
C GLN A 9 -23.59 0.62 -36.01
N LEU A 10 -23.34 -0.62 -35.57
CA LEU A 10 -22.20 -0.93 -34.69
C LEU A 10 -20.84 -0.98 -35.40
N LEU A 11 -20.80 -1.04 -36.73
CA LEU A 11 -19.55 -1.06 -37.50
C LEU A 11 -19.00 0.34 -37.81
N SER A 12 -19.70 1.41 -37.43
CA SER A 12 -19.24 2.80 -37.61
C SER A 12 -18.36 3.31 -36.45
N ALA A 13 -18.07 2.46 -35.45
CA ALA A 13 -17.31 2.84 -34.25
C ALA A 13 -15.81 2.51 -34.30
N ALA A 14 -15.29 1.95 -35.41
CA ALA A 14 -13.93 1.39 -35.48
C ALA A 14 -12.96 2.20 -36.37
N GLY A 15 -13.17 3.51 -36.50
CA GLY A 15 -12.24 4.39 -37.17
C GLY A 15 -11.97 5.60 -36.29
N TRP A 16 -10.68 5.92 -36.11
CA TRP A 16 -10.19 7.24 -35.68
C TRP A 16 -10.00 7.53 -34.18
N VAL A 17 -9.46 6.61 -33.40
CA VAL A 17 -8.65 6.99 -32.21
C VAL A 17 -7.41 6.07 -32.10
N GLY A 18 -6.66 5.99 -33.19
CA GLY A 18 -5.36 5.30 -33.23
C GLY A 18 -4.28 6.30 -33.60
N GLY A 19 -3.93 7.19 -32.68
CA GLY A 19 -2.95 8.22 -32.98
C GLY A 19 -2.85 9.26 -31.89
N LEU A 20 -2.24 8.88 -30.77
CA LEU A 20 -1.48 9.73 -29.83
C LEU A 20 -1.17 8.92 -28.55
N ALA A 21 -0.61 7.72 -28.73
CA ALA A 21 0.32 7.18 -27.73
C ALA A 21 1.62 7.99 -27.85
N ALA A 22 1.52 9.29 -27.58
CA ALA A 22 2.66 10.14 -27.37
C ALA A 22 3.40 9.51 -26.21
N LEU A 23 4.57 8.99 -26.54
CA LEU A 23 5.59 8.52 -25.63
C LEU A 23 5.85 9.64 -24.64
N THR A 24 5.08 9.70 -23.57
CA THR A 24 5.51 10.33 -22.33
C THR A 24 6.66 9.46 -21.87
N ALA A 25 7.84 9.76 -22.39
CA ALA A 25 9.10 9.47 -21.76
C ALA A 25 9.02 10.13 -20.38
N ALA A 26 8.36 9.42 -19.45
CA ALA A 26 8.42 9.70 -18.04
C ALA A 26 9.89 9.59 -17.71
N ARG A 27 10.57 10.74 -17.73
CA ARG A 27 11.94 10.89 -17.25
C ARG A 27 11.91 10.28 -15.86
N SER A 28 12.42 9.07 -15.73
CA SER A 28 12.38 8.31 -14.50
C SER A 28 13.00 9.21 -13.44
N ALA A 29 12.18 9.73 -12.54
CA ALA A 29 12.66 10.43 -11.36
C ALA A 29 13.66 9.47 -10.73
N LYS A 30 14.90 9.93 -10.52
CA LYS A 30 16.01 9.11 -10.02
C LYS A 30 15.47 8.17 -8.95
N ALA A 31 15.45 6.88 -9.27
CA ALA A 31 14.92 5.86 -8.38
C ALA A 31 15.65 6.00 -7.05
N TRP A 32 14.87 6.19 -5.98
CA TRP A 32 15.37 6.17 -4.62
C TRP A 32 16.26 4.93 -4.48
N GLN A 33 17.53 5.15 -4.19
CA GLN A 33 18.45 4.05 -3.93
C GLN A 33 18.18 3.56 -2.51
N VAL A 34 17.90 2.27 -2.37
CA VAL A 34 17.75 1.64 -1.05
C VAL A 34 19.16 1.32 -0.57
N GLU A 35 19.63 2.07 0.41
CA GLU A 35 20.91 1.84 1.06
C GLU A 35 20.66 1.14 2.40
N GLU A 36 21.38 0.05 2.63
CA GLU A 36 21.30 -0.68 3.89
C GLU A 36 22.05 0.09 4.97
N ILE A 37 21.35 0.49 6.03
CA ILE A 37 21.95 1.18 7.17
C ILE A 37 22.36 0.13 8.19
N ASP A 38 23.63 0.12 8.57
CA ASP A 38 24.10 -0.71 9.69
C ASP A 38 23.33 -0.36 10.97
N PRO A 39 22.59 -1.31 11.58
CA PRO A 39 21.80 -1.07 12.78
C PRO A 39 22.66 -0.65 13.99
N ALA A 40 23.94 -1.01 14.03
CA ALA A 40 24.85 -0.61 15.11
C ALA A 40 25.37 0.83 14.94
N SER A 41 25.28 1.40 13.74
CA SER A 41 25.72 2.77 13.43
C SER A 41 24.91 3.82 14.18
N ARG A 42 25.46 5.04 14.33
CA ARG A 42 24.71 6.16 14.95
C ARG A 42 23.41 6.47 14.22
N LEU A 43 23.40 6.36 12.89
CA LEU A 43 22.18 6.53 12.08
C LEU A 43 21.19 5.39 12.34
N GLY A 44 21.66 4.13 12.33
CA GLY A 44 20.84 2.96 12.63
C GLY A 44 20.16 3.06 14.01
N ARG A 45 20.90 3.50 15.03
CA ARG A 45 20.36 3.74 16.38
C ARG A 45 19.36 4.89 16.41
N ALA A 46 19.66 6.02 15.78
CA ALA A 46 18.72 7.15 15.69
C ALA A 46 17.41 6.79 14.98
N PHE A 47 17.47 5.90 13.99
CA PHE A 47 16.27 5.36 13.32
C PHE A 47 15.56 4.31 14.17
N ALA A 48 16.26 3.51 14.97
CA ALA A 48 15.67 2.57 15.92
C ALA A 48 14.90 3.32 17.03
N ASP A 49 15.48 4.40 17.55
CA ASP A 49 14.88 5.26 18.59
C ASP A 49 13.74 6.13 18.07
N ARG A 50 13.53 6.18 16.74
CA ARG A 50 12.44 6.95 16.11
C ARG A 50 11.06 6.44 16.51
N CYS A 51 10.96 5.20 16.96
CA CYS A 51 9.76 4.62 17.55
C CYS A 51 9.72 4.70 19.09
N GLY A 52 10.50 5.61 19.69
CA GLY A 52 10.63 5.81 21.13
C GLY A 52 9.48 6.57 21.80
N GLY A 53 8.47 7.01 21.04
CA GLY A 53 7.25 7.57 21.61
C GLY A 53 6.31 6.45 22.08
N PRO A 54 6.03 6.31 23.40
CA PRO A 54 5.04 5.33 23.87
C PRO A 54 3.65 5.61 23.27
N SER A 55 3.36 6.84 22.87
CA SER A 55 2.08 7.27 22.31
C SER A 55 1.66 6.51 21.04
N GLU A 56 2.54 6.38 20.05
CA GLU A 56 2.15 5.83 18.75
C GLU A 56 1.92 4.32 18.81
N HIS A 57 2.77 3.60 19.54
CA HIS A 57 2.57 2.17 19.74
C HIS A 57 1.36 1.87 20.61
N GLN A 58 1.07 2.69 21.63
CA GLN A 58 -0.13 2.50 22.46
C GLN A 58 -1.42 2.61 21.63
N ALA A 59 -1.52 3.58 20.73
CA ALA A 59 -2.69 3.69 19.84
C ALA A 59 -2.84 2.45 18.93
N LEU A 60 -1.72 1.95 18.39
CA LEU A 60 -1.72 0.73 17.56
C LEU A 60 -2.10 -0.51 18.38
N LEU A 61 -1.61 -0.63 19.61
CA LEU A 61 -1.95 -1.72 20.53
C LEU A 61 -3.45 -1.73 20.83
N THR A 62 -4.03 -0.59 21.21
CA THR A 62 -5.47 -0.47 21.48
C THR A 62 -6.30 -0.83 20.25
N GLN A 63 -5.85 -0.44 19.05
CA GLN A 63 -6.52 -0.81 17.80
C GLN A 63 -6.47 -2.32 17.55
N LEU A 64 -5.30 -2.94 17.73
CA LEU A 64 -5.15 -4.38 17.58
C LEU A 64 -6.00 -5.12 18.61
N GLU A 65 -6.05 -4.67 19.86
CA GLU A 65 -6.85 -5.28 20.93
C GLU A 65 -8.33 -5.26 20.57
N ALA A 66 -8.82 -4.11 20.08
CA ALA A 66 -10.20 -3.99 19.61
C ALA A 66 -10.50 -4.90 18.41
N GLN A 67 -9.53 -5.20 17.56
CA GLN A 67 -9.68 -6.17 16.46
C GLN A 67 -9.67 -7.61 16.97
N LEU A 68 -8.78 -7.95 17.90
CA LEU A 68 -8.68 -9.29 18.49
C LEU A 68 -9.91 -9.63 19.34
N ALA A 69 -10.58 -8.62 19.91
CA ALA A 69 -11.85 -8.77 20.59
C ALA A 69 -13.03 -9.01 19.62
N LYS A 70 -12.95 -8.48 18.38
CA LYS A 70 -13.98 -8.67 17.33
C LYS A 70 -13.83 -10.00 16.60
N ASP A 71 -12.63 -10.55 16.54
CA ASP A 71 -12.35 -11.84 15.94
C ASP A 71 -12.04 -12.91 17.02
N PRO A 72 -13.06 -13.67 17.48
CA PRO A 72 -12.85 -14.69 18.49
C PRO A 72 -11.98 -15.86 18.00
N SER A 73 -11.84 -16.04 16.69
CA SER A 73 -11.07 -17.12 16.07
C SER A 73 -9.57 -16.81 15.97
N ALA A 74 -9.19 -15.53 15.95
CA ALA A 74 -7.80 -15.10 15.97
C ALA A 74 -7.20 -15.22 17.38
N GLN A 75 -6.04 -15.88 17.48
CA GLN A 75 -5.25 -15.97 18.73
C GLN A 75 -4.23 -14.83 18.87
N SER A 76 -3.81 -14.25 17.75
CA SER A 76 -2.88 -13.13 17.70
C SER A 76 -3.14 -12.26 16.48
N LEU A 77 -2.77 -10.98 16.59
CA LEU A 77 -2.78 -10.04 15.48
C LEU A 77 -1.45 -9.29 15.45
N THR A 78 -0.93 -9.06 14.25
CA THR A 78 0.33 -8.34 14.02
C THR A 78 0.11 -7.22 13.03
N ALA A 79 0.63 -6.03 13.33
CA ALA A 79 0.68 -4.91 12.41
C ALA A 79 2.09 -4.29 12.38
N ALA A 80 2.45 -3.67 11.25
CA ALA A 80 3.66 -2.87 11.15
C ALA A 80 3.34 -1.42 11.56
N CYS A 81 4.16 -0.86 12.43
CA CYS A 81 4.08 0.57 12.76
C CYS A 81 4.39 1.40 11.50
N PRO A 82 3.52 2.32 11.08
CA PRO A 82 3.74 3.11 9.86
C PRO A 82 4.88 4.13 9.99
N ILE A 83 5.36 4.40 11.23
CA ILE A 83 6.42 5.36 11.51
C ILE A 83 7.81 4.72 11.37
N CYS A 84 8.00 3.52 11.93
CA CYS A 84 9.31 2.85 11.99
C CYS A 84 9.36 1.47 11.32
N GLY A 85 8.22 0.91 10.90
CA GLY A 85 8.15 -0.42 10.30
C GLY A 85 8.28 -1.58 11.29
N CYS A 86 8.46 -1.32 12.59
CA CYS A 86 8.50 -2.37 13.62
C CYS A 86 7.19 -3.18 13.61
N ARG A 87 7.29 -4.50 13.73
CA ARG A 87 6.13 -5.38 13.91
C ARG A 87 5.70 -5.35 15.37
N VAL A 88 4.45 -4.97 15.60
CA VAL A 88 3.78 -5.01 16.89
C VAL A 88 2.78 -6.17 16.84
N THR A 89 2.91 -7.10 17.77
CA THR A 89 2.04 -8.27 17.88
C THR A 89 1.35 -8.25 19.22
N ILE A 90 0.05 -8.54 19.22
CA ILE A 90 -0.71 -8.85 20.43
C ILE A 90 -1.23 -10.27 20.35
N SER A 91 -1.43 -10.89 21.51
CA SER A 91 -2.01 -12.22 21.65
C SER A 91 -2.98 -12.24 22.83
N ARG A 92 -3.91 -13.19 22.81
CA ARG A 92 -4.85 -13.43 23.91
C ARG A 92 -4.23 -14.28 25.01
#